data_AF-A0A859CT18-F1
#
_entry.id   AF-A0A859CT18-F1
#
_cell.length_a   1.000
_cell.length_b   1.000
_cell.length_c   1.000
_cell.angle_alpha   90.00
_cell.angle_beta   90.00
_cell.angle_gamma   90.00
#
_symmetry.space_group_name_H-M   'P 1'
#
loop_
_entity.id
_entity.type
_entity.pdbx_description
1 polymer ?
#
loop_
_entity_poly.entity_id
_entity_poly.type
_entity_poly.pdbx_seq_one_letter_code
_entity_poly.pdbx_strand_id
1 'polypeptide(L)'
;MKKKTLFFMLMTFFTINLFASTQDEISHLLDYVGITECKYERNGTLYNGAEAANHINKKYDYYRNKVQTAEDFIEYAATKSVFSGKYYLIHCNDNPPVKSQDWLSAELVRYRDTQK
;
A
#
# COMPACT_ATOMS: atom_id res chain seq x y z
N MET A 1 -60.92 2.48 -27.99
CA MET A 1 -59.53 2.01 -28.20
C MET A 1 -58.58 2.89 -27.38
N LYS A 2 -57.99 2.38 -26.29
CA LYS A 2 -57.08 3.15 -25.42
C LYS A 2 -55.63 2.78 -25.74
N LYS A 3 -54.86 3.72 -26.28
CA LYS A 3 -53.42 3.54 -26.57
C LYS A 3 -52.65 3.50 -25.25
N LYS A 4 -51.93 2.41 -24.99
CA LYS A 4 -51.01 2.30 -23.85
C LYS A 4 -49.66 2.90 -24.28
N THR A 5 -49.30 4.03 -23.71
CA THR A 5 -47.96 4.61 -23.90
C THR A 5 -46.97 3.82 -23.05
N LEU A 6 -46.06 3.09 -23.71
CA LEU A 6 -44.99 2.34 -23.06
C LEU A 6 -43.85 3.33 -22.75
N PHE A 7 -43.58 3.56 -21.47
CA PHE A 7 -42.45 4.39 -21.03
C PHE A 7 -41.20 3.51 -20.97
N PHE A 8 -40.27 3.70 -21.91
CA PHE A 8 -39.01 2.98 -21.95
C PHE A 8 -38.03 3.68 -20.99
N MET A 9 -37.91 3.16 -19.77
CA MET A 9 -36.95 3.66 -18.78
C MET A 9 -35.55 3.16 -19.17
N LEU A 10 -34.73 4.06 -19.72
CA LEU A 10 -33.35 3.79 -20.08
C LEU A 10 -32.50 3.73 -18.78
N MET A 11 -32.19 2.53 -18.28
CA MET A 11 -31.20 2.35 -17.22
C MET A 11 -29.80 2.53 -17.81
N THR A 12 -29.17 3.66 -17.52
CA THR A 12 -27.75 3.87 -17.81
C THR A 12 -26.91 3.08 -16.81
N PHE A 13 -26.19 2.06 -17.27
CA PHE A 13 -25.15 1.38 -16.50
C PHE A 13 -23.97 2.33 -16.34
N PHE A 14 -23.81 2.91 -15.14
CA PHE A 14 -22.60 3.65 -14.80
C PHE A 14 -21.50 2.62 -14.50
N THR A 15 -20.59 2.42 -15.43
CA THR A 15 -19.39 1.60 -15.18
C THR A 15 -18.46 2.39 -14.29
N ILE A 16 -18.47 2.09 -13.00
CA ILE A 16 -17.43 2.53 -12.06
C ILE A 16 -16.15 1.81 -12.46
N ASN A 17 -15.16 2.54 -12.98
CA ASN A 17 -13.82 2.01 -13.12
C ASN A 17 -13.26 1.82 -11.70
N LEU A 18 -13.18 0.59 -11.23
CA LEU A 18 -12.64 0.21 -9.92
C LEU A 18 -11.11 0.26 -9.96
N PHE A 19 -10.53 1.45 -10.11
CA PHE A 19 -9.13 1.64 -9.73
C PHE A 19 -9.08 1.79 -8.21
N ALA A 20 -8.16 1.07 -7.56
CA ALA A 20 -7.92 1.23 -6.14
C ALA A 20 -7.57 2.69 -5.84
N SER A 21 -8.20 3.27 -4.82
CA SER A 21 -7.83 4.61 -4.37
C SER A 21 -6.44 4.57 -3.73
N THR A 22 -5.73 5.69 -3.67
CA THR A 22 -4.46 5.79 -2.93
C THR A 22 -4.57 5.27 -1.49
N GLN A 23 -5.74 5.45 -0.85
CA GLN A 23 -5.96 4.95 0.50
C GLN A 23 -6.06 3.41 0.55
N ASP A 24 -6.63 2.79 -0.49
CA ASP A 24 -6.69 1.33 -0.61
C ASP A 24 -5.30 0.76 -0.86
N GLU A 25 -4.50 1.40 -1.72
CA GLU A 25 -3.10 1.02 -1.97
C GLU A 25 -2.27 1.08 -0.69
N ILE A 26 -2.38 2.16 0.08
CA ILE A 26 -1.66 2.31 1.35
C ILE A 26 -2.14 1.28 2.38
N SER A 27 -3.45 1.02 2.47
CA SER A 27 -4.00 -0.01 3.35
C SER A 27 -3.45 -1.38 2.99
N HIS A 28 -3.45 -1.72 1.70
CA HIS A 28 -2.90 -2.97 1.18
C HIS A 28 -1.42 -3.13 1.53
N LEU A 29 -0.61 -2.07 1.33
CA LEU A 29 0.82 -2.11 1.68
C LEU A 29 1.04 -2.30 3.19
N LEU A 30 0.25 -1.64 4.05
CA LEU A 30 0.35 -1.83 5.50
C LEU A 30 -0.05 -3.26 5.91
N ASP A 31 -1.09 -3.81 5.31
CA ASP A 31 -1.52 -5.18 5.56
C ASP A 31 -0.45 -6.18 5.09
N TYR A 32 0.11 -5.98 3.90
CA TYR A 32 1.20 -6.79 3.35
C TYR A 32 2.44 -6.80 4.27
N VAL A 33 2.80 -5.66 4.85
CA VAL A 33 3.83 -5.59 5.90
C VAL A 33 3.38 -6.34 7.14
N GLY A 34 2.15 -6.14 7.59
CA GLY A 34 1.63 -6.67 8.86
C GLY A 34 1.59 -8.19 8.91
N ILE A 35 1.26 -8.84 7.79
CA ILE A 35 1.09 -10.30 7.71
C ILE A 35 2.35 -11.04 7.24
N THR A 36 3.45 -10.33 6.96
CA THR A 36 4.67 -10.99 6.46
C THR A 36 5.38 -11.77 7.56
N GLU A 37 5.86 -12.95 7.20
CA GLU A 37 6.76 -13.75 8.05
C GLU A 37 8.23 -13.28 7.95
N CYS A 38 8.53 -12.43 6.96
CA CYS A 38 9.86 -11.84 6.82
C CYS A 38 10.20 -10.91 7.99
N LYS A 39 11.51 -10.71 8.23
CA LYS A 39 11.98 -9.79 9.27
C LYS A 39 12.34 -8.44 8.68
N TYR A 40 11.90 -7.38 9.37
CA TYR A 40 12.22 -6.00 9.06
C TYR A 40 13.43 -5.56 9.88
N GLU A 41 14.55 -5.26 9.23
CA GLU A 41 15.68 -4.63 9.91
C GLU A 41 15.54 -3.11 9.89
N ARG A 42 15.61 -2.53 11.09
CA ARG A 42 15.71 -1.08 11.28
C ARG A 42 16.87 -0.80 12.22
N ASN A 43 17.89 -0.11 11.72
CA ASN A 43 19.10 0.25 12.48
C ASN A 43 19.83 -0.96 13.10
N GLY A 44 19.88 -2.10 12.41
CA GLY A 44 20.53 -3.31 12.91
C GLY A 44 19.67 -4.15 13.86
N THR A 45 18.43 -3.76 14.15
CA THR A 45 17.49 -4.57 14.94
C THR A 45 16.41 -5.15 14.03
N LEU A 46 16.14 -6.45 14.19
CA LEU A 46 15.09 -7.17 13.47
C LEU A 46 13.76 -7.08 14.21
N TYR A 47 12.70 -6.80 13.47
CA TYR A 47 11.31 -6.71 13.92
C TYR A 47 10.44 -7.64 13.10
N ASN A 48 9.33 -8.12 13.67
CA ASN A 48 8.33 -8.87 12.92
C ASN A 48 7.43 -7.93 12.07
N GLY A 49 6.60 -8.52 11.21
CA GLY A 49 5.69 -7.78 10.32
C GLY A 49 4.75 -6.82 11.05
N ALA A 50 4.08 -7.28 12.11
CA ALA A 50 3.16 -6.45 12.90
C ALA A 50 3.86 -5.24 13.56
N GLU A 51 5.06 -5.44 14.12
CA GLU A 51 5.88 -4.37 14.69
C GLU A 51 6.31 -3.36 13.62
N ALA A 52 6.71 -3.85 12.45
CA ALA A 52 7.09 -3.01 11.32
C ALA A 52 5.90 -2.19 10.79
N ALA A 53 4.73 -2.81 10.61
CA ALA A 53 3.52 -2.15 10.17
C ALA A 53 3.11 -1.03 11.15
N ASN A 54 3.14 -1.30 12.47
CA ASN A 54 2.87 -0.29 13.48
C ASN A 54 3.87 0.88 13.42
N HIS A 55 5.16 0.60 13.23
CA HIS A 55 6.19 1.64 13.07
C HIS A 55 5.97 2.48 11.81
N ILE A 56 5.68 1.83 10.68
CA ILE A 56 5.41 2.52 9.40
C ILE A 56 4.13 3.35 9.51
N ASN A 57 3.05 2.82 10.11
CA ASN A 57 1.79 3.53 10.26
C ASN A 57 1.96 4.80 11.12
N LYS A 58 2.70 4.73 12.23
CA LYS A 58 3.03 5.92 13.03
C LYS A 58 3.78 7.00 12.22
N LYS A 59 4.71 6.57 11.35
CA LYS A 59 5.41 7.51 10.45
C LYS A 59 4.47 8.06 9.38
N TYR A 60 3.55 7.26 8.87
CA TYR A 60 2.54 7.72 7.92
C TYR A 60 1.64 8.79 8.54
N ASP A 61 1.16 8.58 9.77
CA ASP A 61 0.37 9.58 10.51
C ASP A 61 1.15 10.91 10.68
N TYR A 62 2.44 10.82 10.99
CA TYR A 62 3.31 12.01 11.11
C TYR A 62 3.49 12.74 9.77
N TYR A 63 3.60 12.02 8.66
CA TYR A 63 3.79 12.57 7.32
C TYR A 63 2.50 12.75 6.53
N ARG A 64 1.32 12.67 7.17
CA ARG A 64 0.02 12.61 6.47
C ARG A 64 -0.17 13.75 5.46
N ASN A 65 0.26 14.96 5.79
CA ASN A 65 0.13 16.13 4.92
C ASN A 65 1.09 16.12 3.70
N LYS A 66 2.10 15.25 3.69
CA LYS A 66 3.06 15.08 2.60
C LYS A 66 2.76 13.88 1.70
N VAL A 67 1.87 12.98 2.14
CA VAL A 67 1.54 11.77 1.40
C VAL A 67 0.31 12.01 0.53
N GLN A 68 0.53 12.15 -0.77
CA GLN A 68 -0.54 12.32 -1.76
C GLN A 68 -0.75 11.05 -2.59
N THR A 69 0.28 10.20 -2.67
CA THR A 69 0.31 8.94 -3.44
C THR A 69 0.83 7.77 -2.58
N ALA A 70 0.65 6.53 -3.05
CA ALA A 70 1.23 5.36 -2.38
C ALA A 70 2.77 5.37 -2.45
N GLU A 71 3.34 5.96 -3.50
CA GLU A 71 4.77 6.20 -3.64
C GLU A 71 5.29 7.17 -2.56
N ASP A 72 4.55 8.24 -2.27
CA ASP A 72 4.90 9.15 -1.16
C ASP A 72 4.86 8.40 0.18
N PHE A 73 3.87 7.52 0.39
CA PHE A 73 3.81 6.69 1.58
C PHE A 73 5.06 5.81 1.70
N ILE A 74 5.49 5.16 0.62
CA ILE A 74 6.70 4.33 0.61
C ILE A 74 7.93 5.19 0.95
N GLU A 75 8.10 6.35 0.31
CA GLU A 75 9.24 7.24 0.51
C GLU A 75 9.29 7.78 1.95
N TYR A 76 8.21 8.42 2.43
CA TYR A 76 8.21 9.11 3.71
C TYR A 76 8.08 8.16 4.90
N ALA A 77 7.24 7.13 4.80
CA ALA A 77 6.95 6.25 5.92
C ALA A 77 7.87 5.02 5.95
N ALA A 78 8.06 4.34 4.82
CA ALA A 78 8.56 2.96 4.79
C ALA A 78 10.00 2.76 4.25
N THR A 79 10.71 3.82 3.85
CA THR A 79 12.03 3.69 3.19
C THR A 79 13.20 3.65 4.17
N LYS A 80 13.28 4.63 5.08
CA LYS A 80 14.44 4.80 5.96
C LYS A 80 14.11 5.50 7.27
N SER A 81 15.02 5.34 8.22
CA SER A 81 15.03 6.06 9.49
C SER A 81 15.39 7.53 9.24
N VAL A 82 14.52 8.44 9.69
CA VAL A 82 14.77 9.89 9.57
C VAL A 82 15.95 10.29 10.44
N PHE A 83 16.09 9.71 11.64
CA PHE A 83 17.13 10.09 12.60
C PHE A 83 18.53 9.61 12.19
N SER A 84 18.64 8.43 11.58
CA SER A 84 19.93 7.80 11.27
C SER A 84 20.26 7.75 9.77
N GLY A 85 19.28 8.05 8.90
CA GLY A 85 19.42 7.95 7.44
C GLY A 85 19.48 6.51 6.89
N LYS A 86 19.54 5.49 7.75
CA LYS A 86 19.67 4.09 7.33
C LYS A 86 18.36 3.55 6.73
N TYR A 87 18.50 2.89 5.58
CA TYR A 87 17.40 2.18 4.90
C TYR A 87 16.90 1.02 5.75
N TYR A 88 15.60 0.76 5.68
CA TYR A 88 15.03 -0.47 6.23
C TYR A 88 15.28 -1.62 5.26
N LEU A 89 15.63 -2.79 5.81
CA LEU A 89 15.90 -3.99 5.03
C LEU A 89 14.87 -5.08 5.35
N ILE A 90 14.57 -5.92 4.38
CA ILE A 90 13.65 -7.04 4.48
C ILE A 90 14.46 -8.32 4.33
N HIS A 91 14.30 -9.22 5.30
CA HIS A 91 14.98 -10.51 5.36
C HIS A 91 13.92 -11.59 5.20
N CYS A 92 13.85 -12.19 4.02
CA CYS A 92 12.91 -13.25 3.68
C CYS A 92 13.67 -14.53 3.35
N ASN A 93 13.49 -15.58 4.16
CA ASN A 93 14.16 -16.87 4.00
C ASN A 93 15.70 -16.69 3.87
N ASP A 94 16.34 -17.47 3.01
CA ASP A 94 17.78 -17.41 2.74
C ASP A 94 18.16 -16.45 1.60
N ASN A 95 17.25 -15.57 1.19
CA ASN A 95 17.55 -14.59 0.14
C ASN A 95 18.38 -13.42 0.70
N PRO A 96 19.22 -12.78 -0.13
CA PRO A 96 19.88 -11.54 0.24
C PRO A 96 18.87 -10.49 0.70
N PRO A 97 19.17 -9.71 1.75
CA PRO A 97 18.27 -8.67 2.22
C PRO A 97 18.00 -7.64 1.13
N VAL A 98 16.74 -7.23 1.01
CA VAL A 98 16.29 -6.19 0.05
C VAL A 98 15.86 -4.93 0.77
N LYS A 99 15.90 -3.77 0.12
CA LYS A 99 15.38 -2.54 0.75
C LYS A 99 13.86 -2.60 0.81
N SER A 100 13.30 -2.09 1.91
CA SER A 100 11.84 -1.96 2.10
C SER A 100 11.19 -1.15 0.97
N GLN A 101 11.86 -0.10 0.48
CA GLN A 101 11.38 0.71 -0.64
C GLN A 101 11.16 -0.13 -1.91
N ASP A 102 12.14 -0.92 -2.30
CA ASP A 102 12.08 -1.75 -3.51
C ASP A 102 11.03 -2.86 -3.34
N TRP A 103 10.99 -3.47 -2.16
CA TRP A 103 10.04 -4.53 -1.82
C TRP A 103 8.58 -4.04 -1.89
N LEU A 104 8.28 -2.88 -1.30
CA LEU A 104 6.93 -2.31 -1.31
C LEU A 104 6.55 -1.70 -2.67
N SER A 105 7.52 -1.18 -3.43
CA SER A 105 7.25 -0.69 -4.78
C SER A 105 6.85 -1.83 -5.72
N ALA A 106 7.53 -2.98 -5.61
CA ALA A 106 7.15 -4.19 -6.33
C ALA A 106 5.76 -4.70 -5.91
N GLU A 107 5.45 -4.65 -4.61
CA GLU A 107 4.12 -4.99 -4.10
C GLU A 107 3.04 -4.08 -4.70
N LEU A 108 3.26 -2.77 -4.70
CA LEU A 108 2.32 -1.79 -5.21
C LEU A 108 2.00 -2.02 -6.69
N VAL A 109 3.02 -2.31 -7.50
CA VAL A 109 2.83 -2.67 -8.91
C VAL A 109 2.00 -3.95 -9.02
N ARG A 110 2.33 -5.00 -8.26
CA ARG A 110 1.56 -6.25 -8.27
C ARG A 110 0.10 -6.02 -7.89
N TYR A 111 -0.15 -5.23 -6.85
CA TYR A 111 -1.50 -4.90 -6.42
C TYR A 111 -2.29 -4.18 -7.51
N ARG A 112 -1.71 -3.17 -8.15
CA ARG A 112 -2.36 -2.45 -9.26
C ARG A 112 -2.67 -3.36 -10.45
N ASP A 113 -1.82 -4.34 -10.73
CA ASP A 113 -2.04 -5.31 -11.80
C ASP A 113 -3.17 -6.31 -11.50
N THR A 114 -3.43 -6.64 -10.23
CA THR A 114 -4.57 -7.51 -9.87
C THR A 114 -5.92 -6.80 -9.86
N GLN A 115 -5.93 -5.46 -9.89
CA GLN A 115 -7.16 -4.66 -9.99
C GLN A 115 -7.58 -4.35 -11.45
N LYS A 116 -6.80 -4.79 -12.44
CA LYS A 116 -7.15 -4.69 -13.87
C LYS A 116 -8.07 -5.84 -14.29
#